data_AF-A0A101HLK1-F1
#
_entry.id   AF-A0A101HLK1-F1
#
_cell.length_a   1.000
_cell.length_b   1.000
_cell.length_c   1.000
_cell.angle_alpha   90.00
_cell.angle_beta   90.00
_cell.angle_gamma   90.00
#
_symmetry.space_group_name_H-M   'P 1'
#
loop_
_entity.id
_entity.type
_entity.pdbx_description
1 polymer ?
#
loop_
_entity_poly.entity_id
_entity_poly.type
_entity_poly.pdbx_seq_one_letter_code
_entity_poly.pdbx_strand_id
1 'polypeptide(L)'
;TLAYNIERNMPSSSGYPLKRFGEIPFMAGSDHCVFTTLGIPSPFMGHLPDRYYHSDFDTPRMMDEMELEWGGLSALETLDQLVQPDPNVLLSVRGRMIGELYQILNRIAGREGSDDIYDLLISNFEGDLLRKIFSNSGNLPSLSPLEPTFESSLGLEWIKTFPQELKEELAIDFASIADFVVGGAALIGGRESVELLASIHYDVAIEKVRVITGWMIDKGLLRS
;
A
#
# COMPACT_ATOMS: atom_id res chain seq x y z
N THR A 1 -13.80 2.95 -0.99
CA THR A 1 -14.80 3.85 -0.41
C THR A 1 -14.20 5.09 0.22
N LEU A 2 -13.19 4.97 1.10
CA LEU A 2 -12.56 6.14 1.74
C LEU A 2 -12.08 7.21 0.75
N ALA A 3 -11.25 6.85 -0.23
CA ALA A 3 -10.77 7.78 -1.26
C ALA A 3 -11.90 8.51 -2.00
N TYR A 4 -12.98 7.78 -2.34
CA TYR A 4 -14.17 8.39 -2.97
C TYR A 4 -14.81 9.46 -2.08
N ASN A 5 -14.97 9.19 -0.78
CA ASN A 5 -15.55 10.16 0.15
C ASN A 5 -14.62 11.36 0.38
N ILE A 6 -13.30 11.15 0.43
CA ILE A 6 -12.31 12.24 0.49
C ILE A 6 -12.44 13.14 -0.75
N GLU A 7 -12.46 12.57 -1.96
CA GLU A 7 -12.60 13.35 -3.19
C GLU A 7 -13.94 14.10 -3.24
N ARG A 8 -15.03 13.44 -2.87
CA ARG A 8 -16.39 13.99 -2.86
C ARG A 8 -16.54 15.17 -1.90
N ASN A 9 -15.99 15.04 -0.70
CA ASN A 9 -16.13 16.03 0.36
C ASN A 9 -15.04 17.10 0.32
N MET A 10 -14.17 17.06 -0.70
CA MET A 10 -13.07 18.01 -0.84
C MET A 10 -13.60 19.45 -0.82
N PRO A 11 -13.09 20.30 0.08
CA PRO A 11 -13.51 21.69 0.14
C PRO A 11 -13.30 22.37 -1.21
N SER A 12 -14.35 23.01 -1.71
CA SER A 12 -14.34 23.63 -3.04
C SER A 12 -15.14 24.93 -3.06
N SER A 13 -14.77 25.81 -3.99
CA SER A 13 -15.49 27.05 -4.28
C SER A 13 -15.83 27.08 -5.77
N SER A 14 -17.11 27.08 -6.12
CA SER A 14 -17.58 27.00 -7.51
C SER A 14 -16.99 25.82 -8.29
N GLY A 15 -16.79 24.68 -7.63
CA GLY A 15 -16.19 23.49 -8.22
C GLY A 15 -14.66 23.50 -8.29
N TYR A 16 -13.99 24.58 -7.89
CA TYR A 16 -12.53 24.62 -7.78
C TYR A 16 -12.08 24.10 -6.40
N PRO A 17 -11.20 23.10 -6.33
CA PRO A 17 -10.72 22.56 -5.06
C PRO A 17 -9.87 23.60 -4.32
N LEU A 18 -10.17 23.81 -3.03
CA LEU A 18 -9.42 24.69 -2.14
C LEU A 18 -8.27 23.95 -1.43
N LYS A 19 -8.34 22.62 -1.43
CA LYS A 19 -7.36 21.71 -0.84
C LYS A 19 -6.86 20.72 -1.89
N ARG A 20 -5.86 19.92 -1.53
CA ARG A 20 -5.33 18.86 -2.40
C ARG A 20 -5.46 17.53 -1.68
N PHE A 21 -5.77 16.50 -2.45
CA PHE A 21 -5.71 15.11 -2.03
C PHE A 21 -4.75 14.39 -2.97
N GLY A 22 -4.00 13.44 -2.42
CA GLY A 22 -3.14 12.56 -3.17
C GLY A 22 -3.07 11.21 -2.47
N GLU A 23 -3.09 10.16 -3.27
CA GLU A 23 -2.76 8.82 -2.80
C GLU A 23 -1.25 8.65 -2.87
N ILE A 24 -0.70 8.06 -1.81
CA ILE A 24 0.70 7.71 -1.71
C ILE A 24 0.80 6.18 -1.55
N PRO A 25 1.91 5.57 -1.97
CA PRO A 25 2.18 4.18 -1.61
C PRO A 25 2.14 3.97 -0.10
N PHE A 26 2.11 2.71 0.32
CA PHE A 26 2.21 2.35 1.72
C PHE A 26 3.44 3.04 2.34
N MET A 27 3.27 3.63 3.51
CA MET A 27 4.35 4.26 4.25
C MET A 27 4.45 3.64 5.63
N ALA A 28 5.65 3.20 6.01
CA ALA A 28 5.91 2.74 7.36
C ALA A 28 5.84 3.90 8.39
N GLY A 29 5.80 3.55 9.68
CA GLY A 29 5.93 4.54 10.76
C GLY A 29 4.63 5.04 11.37
N SER A 30 3.51 4.33 11.17
CA SER A 30 2.23 4.59 11.82
C SER A 30 1.54 3.28 12.21
N ASP A 31 0.49 3.33 13.03
CA ASP A 31 -0.13 2.14 13.65
C ASP A 31 -0.77 1.18 12.63
N HIS A 32 -1.15 1.67 11.45
CA HIS A 32 -1.74 0.85 10.39
C HIS A 32 -0.81 -0.28 9.89
N CYS A 33 0.51 -0.13 10.04
CA CYS A 33 1.49 -1.12 9.61
C CYS A 33 1.27 -2.47 10.31
N VAL A 34 0.97 -2.44 11.62
CA VAL A 34 0.75 -3.67 12.42
C VAL A 34 -0.44 -4.46 11.87
N PHE A 35 -1.57 -3.81 11.63
CA PHE A 35 -2.76 -4.47 11.08
C PHE A 35 -2.55 -4.98 9.65
N THR A 36 -1.80 -4.23 8.84
CA THR A 36 -1.49 -4.59 7.46
C THR A 36 -0.68 -5.89 7.41
N THR A 37 0.28 -6.09 8.32
CA THR A 37 1.03 -7.36 8.42
C THR A 37 0.18 -8.56 8.82
N LEU A 38 -1.01 -8.34 9.39
CA LEU A 38 -1.98 -9.38 9.72
C LEU A 38 -3.01 -9.60 8.61
N GLY A 39 -2.84 -8.94 7.45
CA GLY A 39 -3.78 -9.03 6.34
C GLY A 39 -5.08 -8.25 6.55
N ILE A 40 -5.12 -7.35 7.54
CA ILE A 40 -6.29 -6.53 7.85
C ILE A 40 -6.17 -5.20 7.09
N PRO A 41 -7.05 -4.89 6.13
CA PRO A 41 -7.02 -3.63 5.40
C PRO A 41 -7.15 -2.43 6.36
N SER A 42 -6.12 -1.61 6.44
CA SER A 42 -6.02 -0.51 7.39
C SER A 42 -5.46 0.73 6.69
N PRO A 43 -6.31 1.52 6.01
CA PRO A 43 -5.84 2.69 5.28
C PRO A 43 -5.37 3.79 6.25
N PHE A 44 -4.24 4.41 5.92
CA PHE A 44 -3.78 5.63 6.58
C PHE A 44 -4.32 6.86 5.84
N MET A 45 -4.84 7.83 6.60
CA MET A 45 -5.21 9.15 6.10
C MET A 45 -4.56 10.19 7.01
N GLY A 46 -3.83 11.13 6.42
CA GLY A 46 -3.14 12.16 7.18
C GLY A 46 -2.75 13.36 6.32
N HIS A 47 -2.35 14.43 6.99
CA HIS A 47 -1.82 15.63 6.36
C HIS A 47 -0.34 15.44 6.05
N LEU A 48 0.03 15.48 4.77
CA LEU A 48 1.42 15.41 4.34
C LEU A 48 1.69 16.38 3.18
N PRO A 49 2.83 17.11 3.17
CA PRO A 49 3.81 17.21 4.26
C PRO A 49 3.31 18.11 5.39
N ASP A 50 3.53 17.71 6.64
CA ASP A 50 3.26 18.55 7.82
C ASP A 50 4.49 19.38 8.19
N ARG A 51 4.30 20.70 8.28
CA ARG A 51 5.36 21.66 8.63
C ARG A 51 5.73 21.64 10.11
N TYR A 52 4.79 21.29 10.99
CA TYR A 52 4.93 21.44 12.44
C TYR A 52 5.17 20.12 13.16
N TYR A 53 5.10 18.99 12.46
CA TYR A 53 5.39 17.66 12.99
C TYR A 53 6.68 17.60 13.81
N HIS A 54 6.59 17.02 15.02
CA HIS A 54 7.70 16.88 15.98
C HIS A 54 8.39 18.21 16.34
N SER A 55 7.63 19.30 16.42
CA SER A 55 8.13 20.62 16.84
C SER A 55 7.26 21.25 17.92
N ASP A 56 7.80 22.24 18.62
CA ASP A 56 7.05 23.03 19.62
C ASP A 56 5.90 23.86 19.01
N PHE A 57 5.82 23.94 17.69
CA PHE A 57 4.73 24.63 16.98
C PHE A 57 3.52 23.73 16.71
N ASP A 58 3.62 22.41 16.94
CA ASP A 58 2.50 21.48 16.89
C ASP A 58 1.52 21.78 18.03
N THR A 59 0.61 22.70 17.75
CA THR A 59 -0.35 23.24 18.72
C THR A 59 -1.72 23.34 18.06
N PRO A 60 -2.82 23.30 18.83
CA PRO A 60 -4.18 23.40 18.27
C PRO A 60 -4.42 24.62 17.37
N ARG A 61 -3.64 25.69 17.55
CA ARG A 61 -3.74 26.93 16.75
C ARG A 61 -3.27 26.76 15.31
N MET A 62 -2.49 25.73 15.02
CA MET A 62 -1.97 25.45 13.67
C MET A 62 -2.89 24.54 12.87
N MET A 63 -3.95 24.00 13.49
CA MET A 63 -4.92 23.15 12.81
C MET A 63 -5.81 23.95 11.87
N ASP A 64 -6.15 23.36 10.73
CA ASP A 64 -7.14 23.90 9.81
C ASP A 64 -8.51 23.25 10.07
N GLU A 65 -9.47 24.05 10.51
CA GLU A 65 -10.83 23.60 10.83
C GLU A 65 -11.53 22.96 9.62
N MET A 66 -11.31 23.48 8.41
CA MET A 66 -11.92 22.97 7.19
C MET A 66 -11.33 21.62 6.79
N GLU A 67 -10.05 21.40 7.06
CA GLU A 67 -9.40 20.11 6.85
C GLU A 67 -9.87 19.06 7.87
N LEU A 68 -10.03 19.46 9.13
CA LEU A 68 -10.58 18.60 10.18
C LEU A 68 -11.99 18.13 9.86
N GLU A 69 -12.86 19.06 9.45
CA GLU A 69 -14.24 18.74 9.04
C GLU A 69 -14.24 17.81 7.82
N TRP A 70 -13.44 18.13 6.79
CA TRP A 70 -13.33 17.32 5.59
C TRP A 70 -12.87 15.89 5.86
N GLY A 71 -11.78 15.71 6.62
CA GLY A 71 -11.27 14.38 6.98
C GLY A 71 -12.25 13.61 7.86
N GLY A 72 -12.82 14.27 8.86
CA GLY A 72 -13.80 13.67 9.78
C GLY A 72 -15.06 13.18 9.07
N LEU A 73 -15.66 14.00 8.22
CA LEU A 73 -16.84 13.62 7.44
C LEU A 73 -16.53 12.49 6.45
N SER A 74 -15.37 12.53 5.79
CA SER A 74 -14.97 11.48 4.85
C SER A 74 -14.79 10.13 5.54
N ALA A 75 -14.23 10.11 6.75
CA ALA A 75 -14.13 8.91 7.56
C ALA A 75 -15.50 8.42 8.04
N LEU A 76 -16.34 9.31 8.56
CA LEU A 76 -17.69 8.98 9.03
C LEU A 76 -18.55 8.37 7.91
N GLU A 77 -18.62 9.02 6.75
CA GLU A 77 -19.37 8.51 5.61
C GLU A 77 -18.83 7.16 5.13
N THR A 78 -17.52 6.92 5.25
CA THR A 78 -16.94 5.61 4.92
C THR A 78 -17.44 4.53 5.87
N LEU A 79 -17.53 4.82 7.17
CA LEU A 79 -18.10 3.90 8.16
C LEU A 79 -19.59 3.69 7.91
N ASP A 80 -20.34 4.74 7.59
CA ASP A 80 -21.76 4.64 7.25
C ASP A 80 -21.98 3.74 6.03
N GLN A 81 -21.12 3.83 5.00
CA GLN A 81 -21.17 2.94 3.84
C GLN A 81 -20.89 1.46 4.17
N LEU A 82 -20.16 1.16 5.26
CA LEU A 82 -19.97 -0.22 5.73
C LEU A 82 -21.24 -0.77 6.39
N VAL A 83 -22.02 0.09 7.05
CA VAL A 83 -23.26 -0.30 7.75
C VAL A 83 -24.47 -0.28 6.81
N GLN A 84 -24.56 0.73 5.94
CA GLN A 84 -25.65 0.99 5.00
C GLN A 84 -25.07 1.38 3.63
N PRO A 85 -24.70 0.39 2.80
CA PRO A 85 -24.07 0.68 1.52
C PRO A 85 -25.03 1.36 0.53
N ASP A 86 -24.59 2.48 -0.06
CA ASP A 86 -25.27 3.12 -1.18
C ASP A 86 -24.87 2.45 -2.50
N PRO A 87 -25.82 1.86 -3.25
CA PRO A 87 -25.53 1.20 -4.52
C PRO A 87 -24.79 2.07 -5.54
N ASN A 88 -25.05 3.38 -5.58
CA ASN A 88 -24.39 4.30 -6.52
C ASN A 88 -22.94 4.54 -6.14
N VAL A 89 -22.66 4.72 -4.84
CA VAL A 89 -21.29 4.85 -4.33
C VAL A 89 -20.51 3.56 -4.60
N LEU A 90 -21.12 2.41 -4.31
CA LEU A 90 -20.51 1.11 -4.59
C LEU A 90 -20.20 0.93 -6.07
N LEU A 91 -21.09 1.36 -6.98
CA LEU A 91 -20.85 1.27 -8.42
C LEU A 91 -19.60 2.08 -8.83
N SER A 92 -19.45 3.30 -8.35
CA SER A 92 -18.27 4.14 -8.61
C SER A 92 -16.99 3.51 -8.06
N VAL A 93 -17.03 3.02 -6.81
CA VAL A 93 -15.87 2.38 -6.16
C VAL A 93 -15.46 1.11 -6.92
N ARG A 94 -16.41 0.25 -7.30
CA ARG A 94 -16.14 -0.98 -8.06
C ARG A 94 -15.55 -0.70 -9.44
N GLY A 95 -16.07 0.32 -10.14
CA GLY A 95 -15.52 0.72 -11.44
C GLY A 95 -14.03 1.09 -11.34
N ARG A 96 -13.65 1.83 -10.30
CA ARG A 96 -12.26 2.17 -10.01
C ARG A 96 -11.42 0.92 -9.67
N MET A 97 -11.92 0.06 -8.78
CA MET A 97 -11.23 -1.18 -8.39
C MET A 97 -10.94 -2.11 -9.58
N ILE A 98 -11.89 -2.27 -10.50
CA ILE A 98 -11.70 -3.06 -11.73
C ILE A 98 -10.60 -2.45 -12.61
N GLY A 99 -10.58 -1.11 -12.74
CA GLY A 99 -9.55 -0.40 -13.51
C GLY A 99 -8.16 -0.58 -12.92
N GLU A 100 -8.02 -0.43 -11.59
CA GLU A 100 -6.77 -0.63 -10.86
C GLU A 100 -6.30 -2.09 -10.96
N LEU A 101 -7.20 -3.05 -10.76
CA LEU A 101 -6.90 -4.47 -10.90
C LEU A 101 -6.42 -4.79 -12.33
N TYR A 102 -7.11 -4.30 -13.36
CA TYR A 102 -6.67 -4.47 -14.74
C TYR A 102 -5.26 -3.93 -14.99
N GLN A 103 -4.92 -2.77 -14.43
CA GLN A 103 -3.58 -2.20 -14.54
C GLN A 103 -2.52 -3.07 -13.87
N ILE A 104 -2.77 -3.54 -12.63
CA ILE A 104 -1.84 -4.40 -11.90
C ILE A 104 -1.59 -5.70 -12.66
N LEU A 105 -2.66 -6.36 -13.13
CA LEU A 105 -2.56 -7.62 -13.88
C LEU A 105 -1.73 -7.48 -15.16
N ASN A 106 -1.86 -6.37 -15.88
CA ASN A 106 -1.02 -6.10 -17.05
C ASN A 106 0.46 -5.85 -16.68
N ARG A 107 0.74 -5.20 -15.53
CA ARG A 107 2.11 -4.90 -15.10
C ARG A 107 2.86 -6.13 -14.58
N ILE A 108 2.14 -7.14 -14.09
CA ILE A 108 2.74 -8.41 -13.61
C ILE A 108 2.86 -9.48 -14.69
N ALA A 109 2.02 -9.45 -15.73
CA ALA A 109 1.91 -10.53 -16.71
C ALA A 109 3.27 -10.98 -17.27
N GLY A 110 3.52 -12.30 -17.24
CA GLY A 110 4.74 -12.91 -17.76
C GLY A 110 6.01 -12.70 -16.93
N ARG A 111 5.90 -12.16 -15.71
CA ARG A 111 7.04 -11.91 -14.80
C ARG A 111 7.11 -12.98 -13.71
N GLU A 112 8.30 -13.23 -13.16
CA GLU A 112 8.49 -14.15 -12.02
C GLU A 112 7.63 -13.72 -10.82
N GLY A 113 6.99 -14.69 -10.15
CA GLY A 113 6.06 -14.44 -9.04
C GLY A 113 4.68 -13.88 -9.43
N SER A 114 4.41 -13.67 -10.72
CA SER A 114 3.11 -13.13 -11.16
C SER A 114 1.94 -14.10 -10.95
N ASP A 115 2.19 -15.41 -10.92
CA ASP A 115 1.13 -16.41 -10.73
C ASP A 115 0.52 -16.32 -9.33
N ASP A 116 1.36 -16.17 -8.30
CA ASP A 116 0.89 -16.07 -6.91
C ASP A 116 0.08 -14.79 -6.67
N ILE A 117 0.53 -13.66 -7.25
CA ILE A 117 -0.19 -12.39 -7.18
C ILE A 117 -1.52 -12.50 -7.94
N TYR A 118 -1.50 -13.12 -9.12
CA TYR A 118 -2.69 -13.33 -9.93
C TYR A 118 -3.76 -14.12 -9.16
N ASP A 119 -3.38 -15.26 -8.59
CA ASP A 119 -4.30 -16.10 -7.83
C ASP A 119 -4.86 -15.37 -6.60
N LEU A 120 -4.04 -14.61 -5.89
CA LEU A 120 -4.49 -13.79 -4.76
C LEU A 120 -5.51 -12.71 -5.18
N LEU A 121 -5.23 -11.99 -6.28
CA LEU A 121 -6.10 -10.89 -6.71
C LEU A 121 -7.40 -11.40 -7.35
N ILE A 122 -7.33 -12.50 -8.10
CA ILE A 122 -8.46 -13.03 -8.87
C ILE A 122 -9.37 -13.91 -8.01
N SER A 123 -8.86 -14.51 -6.92
CA SER A 123 -9.68 -15.25 -5.95
C SER A 123 -10.63 -14.37 -5.14
N ASN A 124 -10.45 -13.04 -5.16
CA ASN A 124 -11.35 -12.09 -4.52
C ASN A 124 -12.57 -11.71 -5.41
N PHE A 125 -13.68 -11.31 -4.76
CA PHE A 125 -15.08 -11.27 -5.26
C PHE A 125 -15.35 -10.56 -6.61
N GLU A 126 -14.39 -9.81 -7.16
CA GLU A 126 -14.53 -9.05 -8.42
C GLU A 126 -13.62 -9.57 -9.55
N GLY A 127 -12.72 -10.51 -9.23
CA GLY A 127 -11.70 -11.03 -10.13
C GLY A 127 -12.20 -11.99 -11.21
N ASP A 128 -13.34 -12.66 -10.99
CA ASP A 128 -13.87 -13.65 -11.94
C ASP A 128 -14.22 -13.07 -13.31
N LEU A 129 -14.60 -11.79 -13.37
CA LEU A 129 -14.83 -11.09 -14.64
C LEU A 129 -13.53 -10.95 -15.44
N LEU A 130 -12.42 -10.63 -14.74
CA LEU A 130 -11.11 -10.43 -15.34
C LEU A 130 -10.37 -11.75 -15.57
N ARG A 131 -10.70 -12.82 -14.83
CA ARG A 131 -10.10 -14.17 -14.97
C ARG A 131 -10.08 -14.65 -16.41
N LYS A 132 -11.17 -14.41 -17.16
CA LYS A 132 -11.31 -14.81 -18.57
C LYS A 132 -10.39 -14.05 -19.51
N ILE A 133 -10.02 -12.82 -19.16
CA ILE A 133 -9.16 -11.96 -19.99
C ILE A 133 -7.69 -12.38 -19.83
N PHE A 134 -7.30 -12.73 -18.60
CA PHE A 134 -5.90 -12.98 -18.23
C PHE A 134 -5.53 -14.46 -18.11
N SER A 135 -6.43 -15.39 -18.46
CA SER A 135 -6.18 -16.84 -18.34
C SER A 135 -4.97 -17.36 -19.13
N ASN A 136 -4.47 -16.61 -20.11
CA ASN A 136 -3.33 -16.97 -20.97
C ASN A 136 -2.18 -15.94 -20.88
N SER A 137 -2.06 -15.22 -19.76
CA SER A 137 -1.05 -14.18 -19.55
C SER A 137 0.40 -14.70 -19.43
N GLY A 138 0.59 -16.03 -19.37
CA GLY A 138 1.92 -16.64 -19.27
C GLY A 138 2.60 -16.37 -17.93
N ASN A 139 1.81 -16.22 -16.87
CA ASN A 139 2.31 -15.98 -15.50
C ASN A 139 3.28 -17.07 -15.05
N LEU A 140 4.23 -16.65 -14.22
CA LEU A 140 5.29 -17.50 -13.68
C LEU A 140 5.19 -17.49 -12.15
N PRO A 141 5.25 -18.65 -11.48
CA PRO A 141 5.15 -18.73 -10.03
C PRO A 141 6.43 -18.24 -9.34
N SER A 142 6.36 -18.00 -8.03
CA SER A 142 7.56 -17.90 -7.19
C SER A 142 8.25 -19.26 -7.08
N LEU A 143 9.58 -19.24 -7.01
CA LEU A 143 10.38 -20.45 -6.83
C LEU A 143 10.95 -20.54 -5.42
N SER A 144 11.06 -19.40 -4.73
CA SER A 144 11.63 -19.31 -3.39
C SER A 144 10.54 -18.91 -2.39
N PRO A 145 10.43 -19.58 -1.24
CA PRO A 145 9.54 -19.11 -0.18
C PRO A 145 10.09 -17.83 0.44
N LEU A 146 9.23 -17.08 1.13
CA LEU A 146 9.62 -15.91 1.91
C LEU A 146 8.69 -15.77 3.13
N GLU A 147 9.26 -15.84 4.33
CA GLU A 147 8.51 -15.74 5.58
C GLU A 147 9.22 -14.78 6.56
N PRO A 148 8.49 -13.92 7.29
CA PRO A 148 9.06 -13.17 8.40
C PRO A 148 9.52 -14.09 9.54
N THR A 149 10.60 -13.72 10.23
CA THR A 149 11.10 -14.48 11.40
C THR A 149 10.48 -14.03 12.72
N PHE A 150 9.47 -13.16 12.67
CA PHE A 150 8.78 -12.53 13.80
C PHE A 150 7.31 -12.30 13.47
N GLU A 151 6.48 -12.10 14.51
CA GLU A 151 5.03 -11.94 14.41
C GLU A 151 4.62 -10.46 14.62
N SER A 152 4.93 -9.56 13.67
CA SER A 152 4.47 -8.14 13.66
C SER A 152 4.99 -7.39 12.41
N SER A 153 4.88 -6.06 12.40
CA SER A 153 5.66 -5.15 11.56
C SER A 153 7.14 -5.10 11.96
N LEU A 154 7.98 -4.62 11.04
CA LEU A 154 9.44 -4.61 11.19
C LEU A 154 9.92 -3.61 12.27
N GLY A 155 9.11 -2.60 12.58
CA GLY A 155 9.46 -1.51 13.50
C GLY A 155 10.52 -0.57 12.93
N LEU A 156 11.11 0.28 13.79
CA LEU A 156 12.08 1.31 13.36
C LEU A 156 13.53 1.00 13.73
N GLU A 157 13.78 0.02 14.62
CA GLU A 157 15.13 -0.20 15.17
C GLU A 157 16.12 -0.73 14.13
N TRP A 158 15.67 -1.56 13.18
CA TRP A 158 16.49 -2.10 12.09
C TRP A 158 17.03 -1.01 11.15
N ILE A 159 16.38 0.16 11.06
CA ILE A 159 16.79 1.27 10.19
C ILE A 159 18.22 1.74 10.55
N LYS A 160 18.58 1.64 11.83
CA LYS A 160 19.90 2.00 12.36
C LYS A 160 20.99 1.00 11.94
N THR A 161 20.61 -0.24 11.60
CA THR A 161 21.53 -1.30 11.19
C THR A 161 21.65 -1.46 9.68
N PHE A 162 20.75 -0.83 8.91
CA PHE A 162 20.80 -0.81 7.45
C PHE A 162 22.01 0.03 6.97
N PRO A 163 22.93 -0.53 6.15
CA PRO A 163 24.17 0.12 5.72
C PRO A 163 23.94 1.46 5.03
N GLN A 164 24.73 2.47 5.39
CA GLN A 164 24.58 3.82 4.84
C GLN A 164 24.90 3.85 3.33
N GLU A 165 25.89 3.08 2.90
CA GLU A 165 26.29 2.97 1.49
C GLU A 165 25.13 2.44 0.63
N LEU A 166 24.38 1.45 1.15
CA LEU A 166 23.19 0.92 0.46
C LEU A 166 22.05 1.95 0.43
N LYS A 167 21.87 2.77 1.47
CA LYS A 167 20.84 3.84 1.45
C LYS A 167 21.11 4.81 0.32
N GLU A 168 22.37 5.21 0.16
CA GLU A 168 22.81 6.17 -0.85
C GLU A 168 22.73 5.57 -2.27
N GLU A 169 23.14 4.31 -2.43
CA GLU A 169 23.05 3.59 -3.71
C GLU A 169 21.60 3.40 -4.17
N LEU A 170 20.72 2.99 -3.26
CA LEU A 170 19.33 2.71 -3.58
C LEU A 170 18.54 3.99 -3.85
N ALA A 171 18.75 5.05 -3.06
CA ALA A 171 18.07 6.35 -3.18
C ALA A 171 16.54 6.23 -3.33
N ILE A 172 15.93 5.37 -2.51
CA ILE A 172 14.48 5.09 -2.43
C ILE A 172 14.04 5.06 -0.96
N ASP A 173 12.72 5.07 -0.73
CA ASP A 173 12.15 4.84 0.61
C ASP A 173 12.28 3.37 1.03
N PHE A 174 13.49 2.97 1.39
CA PHE A 174 13.80 1.59 1.78
C PHE A 174 13.05 1.15 3.04
N ALA A 175 12.68 2.09 3.92
CA ALA A 175 12.01 1.78 5.18
C ALA A 175 10.58 1.29 4.94
N SER A 176 9.81 2.05 4.15
CA SER A 176 8.44 1.64 3.77
C SER A 176 8.44 0.40 2.90
N ILE A 177 9.38 0.29 1.95
CA ILE A 177 9.51 -0.91 1.10
C ILE A 177 9.81 -2.15 1.93
N ALA A 178 10.71 -2.09 2.91
CA ALA A 178 11.03 -3.23 3.76
C ALA A 178 9.83 -3.70 4.59
N ASP A 179 9.07 -2.78 5.18
CA ASP A 179 7.89 -3.14 5.98
C ASP A 179 6.74 -3.65 5.08
N PHE A 180 6.62 -3.11 3.86
CA PHE A 180 5.72 -3.66 2.84
C PHE A 180 6.13 -5.07 2.42
N VAL A 181 7.42 -5.34 2.25
CA VAL A 181 7.95 -6.69 1.96
C VAL A 181 7.65 -7.66 3.10
N VAL A 182 7.75 -7.24 4.37
CA VAL A 182 7.37 -8.09 5.53
C VAL A 182 5.89 -8.43 5.50
N GLY A 183 5.01 -7.44 5.28
CA GLY A 183 3.58 -7.69 5.14
C GLY A 183 3.25 -8.59 3.95
N GLY A 184 3.90 -8.37 2.81
CA GLY A 184 3.78 -9.22 1.62
C GLY A 184 4.23 -10.66 1.89
N ALA A 185 5.37 -10.84 2.55
CA ALA A 185 5.88 -12.16 2.91
C ALA A 185 4.91 -12.92 3.84
N ALA A 186 4.32 -12.23 4.82
CA ALA A 186 3.35 -12.82 5.73
C ALA A 186 2.06 -13.30 5.03
N LEU A 187 1.66 -12.66 3.94
CA LEU A 187 0.38 -12.90 3.27
C LEU A 187 0.48 -13.76 2.01
N ILE A 188 1.54 -13.57 1.23
CA ILE A 188 1.74 -14.19 -0.08
C ILE A 188 2.68 -15.40 0.03
N GLY A 189 3.76 -15.28 0.83
CA GLY A 189 4.72 -16.36 1.07
C GLY A 189 5.71 -16.66 -0.06
N GLY A 190 5.56 -16.08 -1.25
CA GLY A 190 6.50 -16.22 -2.36
C GLY A 190 7.48 -15.04 -2.44
N ARG A 191 8.79 -15.31 -2.58
CA ARG A 191 9.79 -14.24 -2.64
C ARG A 191 9.63 -13.37 -3.88
N GLU A 192 9.60 -14.01 -5.05
CA GLU A 192 9.57 -13.30 -6.33
C GLU A 192 8.27 -12.50 -6.47
N SER A 193 7.15 -13.03 -5.97
CA SER A 193 5.85 -12.33 -5.97
C SER A 193 5.86 -11.11 -5.05
N VAL A 194 6.41 -11.20 -3.85
CA VAL A 194 6.53 -10.07 -2.92
C VAL A 194 7.45 -8.99 -3.48
N GLU A 195 8.60 -9.36 -4.04
CA GLU A 195 9.54 -8.43 -4.68
C GLU A 195 8.90 -7.74 -5.90
N LEU A 196 8.18 -8.49 -6.73
CA LEU A 196 7.45 -7.98 -7.88
C LEU A 196 6.36 -6.99 -7.47
N LEU A 197 5.55 -7.35 -6.47
CA LEU A 197 4.46 -6.51 -5.97
C LEU A 197 5.01 -5.20 -5.42
N ALA A 198 6.06 -5.25 -4.59
CA ALA A 198 6.72 -4.06 -4.05
C ALA A 198 7.31 -3.18 -5.17
N SER A 199 7.96 -3.78 -6.18
CA SER A 199 8.49 -3.04 -7.33
C SER A 199 7.40 -2.26 -8.07
N ILE A 200 6.22 -2.86 -8.28
CA ILE A 200 5.09 -2.24 -8.98
C ILE A 200 4.41 -1.17 -8.11
N HIS A 201 4.23 -1.46 -6.82
CA HIS A 201 3.55 -0.58 -5.86
C HIS A 201 4.30 0.73 -5.64
N TYR A 202 5.63 0.66 -5.53
CA TYR A 202 6.48 1.84 -5.33
C TYR A 202 7.04 2.43 -6.63
N ASP A 203 6.75 1.82 -7.78
CA ASP A 203 7.31 2.17 -9.09
C ASP A 203 8.85 2.25 -9.09
N VAL A 204 9.48 1.23 -8.49
CA VAL A 204 10.94 1.11 -8.38
C VAL A 204 11.44 -0.11 -9.15
N ALA A 205 12.68 -0.05 -9.64
CA ALA A 205 13.32 -1.19 -10.28
C ALA A 205 13.39 -2.40 -9.32
N ILE A 206 13.01 -3.58 -9.81
CA ILE A 206 12.93 -4.81 -9.00
C ILE A 206 14.27 -5.17 -8.34
N GLU A 207 15.39 -4.88 -9.00
CA GLU A 207 16.72 -5.14 -8.43
C GLU A 207 16.99 -4.36 -7.14
N LYS A 208 16.43 -3.15 -7.01
CA LYS A 208 16.53 -2.38 -5.76
C LYS A 208 15.75 -3.05 -4.62
N VAL A 209 14.60 -3.63 -4.93
CA VAL A 209 13.80 -4.40 -3.96
C VAL A 209 14.54 -5.67 -3.57
N ARG A 210 15.12 -6.39 -4.54
CA ARG A 210 15.94 -7.59 -4.31
C ARG A 210 17.15 -7.34 -3.40
N VAL A 211 17.79 -6.19 -3.51
CA VAL A 211 18.87 -5.78 -2.59
C VAL A 211 18.35 -5.64 -1.16
N ILE A 212 17.20 -5.00 -0.96
CA ILE A 212 16.58 -4.87 0.37
C ILE A 212 16.20 -6.25 0.91
N THR A 213 15.46 -7.05 0.14
CA THR A 213 15.03 -8.40 0.53
C THR A 213 16.22 -9.30 0.86
N GLY A 214 17.25 -9.30 0.02
CA GLY A 214 18.49 -10.06 0.25
C GLY A 214 19.18 -9.67 1.54
N TRP A 215 19.33 -8.37 1.80
CA TRP A 215 19.88 -7.88 3.07
C TRP A 215 19.05 -8.33 4.28
N MET A 216 17.72 -8.30 4.17
CA MET A 216 16.83 -8.74 5.25
C MET A 216 16.97 -10.24 5.53
N ILE A 217 17.17 -11.06 4.50
CA ILE A 217 17.48 -12.50 4.64
C ILE A 217 18.83 -12.70 5.34
N ASP A 218 19.87 -12.00 4.90
CA ASP A 218 21.22 -12.08 5.49
C ASP A 218 21.25 -11.67 6.97
N LYS A 219 20.35 -10.76 7.37
CA LYS A 219 20.17 -10.35 8.78
C LYS A 219 19.21 -11.22 9.57
N GLY A 220 18.61 -12.24 8.96
CA GLY A 220 17.67 -13.13 9.61
C GLY A 220 16.34 -12.47 9.97
N LEU A 221 15.97 -11.37 9.32
CA LEU A 221 14.66 -10.71 9.43
C LEU A 221 13.61 -11.42 8.58
N LEU A 222 14.05 -11.98 7.46
CA LEU A 222 13.26 -12.85 6.59
C LEU A 222 13.95 -14.21 6.47
N ARG A 223 13.17 -15.24 6.18
CA ARG A 223 13.62 -16.58 5.82
C ARG A 223 13.17 -16.88 4.39
N SER A 224 14.11 -17.34 3.56
CA SER A 224 13.88 -17.77 2.18
C SER A 224 14.60 -19.09 1.94
#